data_AF-A0A518KAG8-F1
#
_entry.id   AF-A0A518KAG8-F1
#
_cell.length_a   1.000
_cell.length_b   1.000
_cell.length_c   1.000
_cell.angle_alpha   90.00
_cell.angle_beta   90.00
_cell.angle_gamma   90.00
#
_symmetry.space_group_name_H-M   'P 1'
#
loop_
_entity.id
_entity.type
_entity.pdbx_description
1 polymer ?
#
loop_
_entity_poly.entity_id
_entity_poly.type
_entity_poly.pdbx_seq_one_letter_code
_entity_poly.pdbx_strand_id
1 'polypeptide(L)'
;MYRNSVRLVAILLAAIGSLATAAPYVPVVLPPGAIPALGPGVIPAPGVFGKEYSHNIDHDFMGGVDPEQVVAWDGLGGTLDGIDYSGSRGPNFPREEEVDALANHGDALYTSLYNPSSGAMPDTAHLVFTIDDAVAGYGGPIGPGTLIPAVPGAFVPPSGPVALSNGNTIGGSADISVEEAGVYAGFAVQHLWTPAPLVNGMAAMRDVDGLELWGPEPGTAADSNKYSLDVDVTTGGASVWNYDLGLGTSSPYISHALIVDAVESLLGTVPTTAFSSSGDFPGREAVNLDAMMVRDIIGDDMIFETDPAGVGSDSIIFSIRQIVDPADPDGFYATGSELFVLNAPVAGGPVTAGYLFHGGHFWDHAYAISDLRIAGANALAYIDVNGIEAIGELVVPEPSTLGVALIGFAMAAARRRVG
;
A
#
# COMPACT_ATOMS: atom_id res chain seq x y z
N MET A 1 35.06 -60.73 -0.85
CA MET A 1 35.33 -59.49 -1.61
C MET A 1 34.15 -58.54 -1.42
N TYR A 2 34.42 -57.39 -0.78
CA TYR A 2 33.68 -56.11 -0.67
C TYR A 2 32.15 -56.11 -0.96
N ARG A 3 31.29 -56.15 0.07
CA ARG A 3 30.67 -55.01 0.79
C ARG A 3 30.01 -53.95 -0.13
N ASN A 4 28.75 -54.20 -0.51
CA ASN A 4 27.79 -53.17 -0.91
C ASN A 4 27.19 -52.53 0.36
N SER A 5 27.61 -51.31 0.65
CA SER A 5 27.01 -50.47 1.68
C SER A 5 27.08 -49.02 1.20
N VAL A 6 26.20 -48.66 0.25
CA VAL A 6 25.95 -47.27 -0.10
C VAL A 6 24.79 -46.80 0.76
N ARG A 7 25.06 -45.70 1.46
CA ARG A 7 24.33 -45.16 2.59
C ARG A 7 22.99 -44.58 2.14
N LEU A 8 21.88 -45.09 2.70
CA LEU A 8 20.71 -44.26 2.95
C LEU A 8 21.12 -43.26 4.03
N VAL A 9 21.54 -42.05 3.64
CA VAL A 9 21.52 -40.90 4.54
C VAL A 9 20.10 -40.37 4.44
N ALA A 10 19.23 -40.84 5.33
CA ALA A 10 17.95 -40.21 5.56
C ALA A 10 18.25 -38.78 6.03
N ILE A 11 17.89 -37.81 5.19
CA ILE A 11 17.81 -36.40 5.53
C ILE A 11 16.69 -36.31 6.57
N LEU A 12 17.05 -36.47 7.85
CA LEU A 12 16.27 -35.98 8.96
C LEU A 12 16.59 -34.48 9.03
N LEU A 13 16.03 -33.70 8.10
CA LEU A 13 15.99 -32.26 8.27
C LEU A 13 15.10 -32.05 9.50
N ALA A 14 15.75 -31.72 10.60
CA ALA A 14 15.05 -31.34 11.81
C ALA A 14 14.20 -30.12 11.46
N ALA A 15 12.89 -30.32 11.34
CA ALA A 15 11.91 -29.29 11.58
C ALA A 15 12.02 -28.92 13.07
N ILE A 16 13.09 -28.20 13.41
CA ILE A 16 13.08 -27.33 14.56
C ILE A 16 12.21 -26.18 14.07
N GLY A 17 10.89 -26.33 14.20
CA GLY A 17 10.03 -25.17 14.29
C GLY A 17 10.57 -24.40 15.47
N SER A 18 11.30 -23.32 15.21
CA SER A 18 11.48 -22.29 16.19
C SER A 18 10.07 -21.91 16.59
N LEU A 19 9.67 -22.25 17.81
CA LEU A 19 8.53 -21.63 18.45
C LEU A 19 8.90 -20.14 18.44
N ALA A 20 8.41 -19.41 17.44
CA ALA A 20 8.58 -17.97 17.37
C ALA A 20 7.91 -17.45 18.63
N THR A 21 8.73 -16.96 19.56
CA THR A 21 8.21 -16.30 20.74
C THR A 21 7.67 -14.97 20.28
N ALA A 22 6.41 -14.68 20.59
CA ALA A 22 5.80 -13.39 20.31
C ALA A 22 6.75 -12.25 20.64
N ALA A 23 7.12 -11.50 19.59
CA ALA A 23 7.73 -10.21 19.77
C ALA A 23 6.63 -9.31 20.36
N PRO A 24 6.78 -8.82 21.60
CA PRO A 24 5.80 -7.89 22.13
C PRO A 24 5.87 -6.60 21.30
N TYR A 25 4.71 -6.01 20.96
CA TYR A 25 4.66 -4.69 20.35
C TYR A 25 5.40 -3.66 21.20
N VAL A 26 6.35 -2.95 20.60
CA VAL A 26 7.08 -1.84 21.22
C VAL A 26 6.71 -0.54 20.49
N PRO A 27 5.93 0.36 21.11
CA PRO A 27 5.56 1.62 20.48
C PRO A 27 6.78 2.40 19.98
N VAL A 28 6.70 2.95 18.78
CA VAL A 28 7.77 3.77 18.21
C VAL A 28 7.74 5.15 18.87
N VAL A 29 8.66 5.37 19.79
CA VAL A 29 8.72 6.63 20.54
C VAL A 29 9.40 7.71 19.68
N LEU A 30 8.60 8.64 19.16
CA LEU A 30 9.10 9.81 18.49
C LEU A 30 9.86 10.75 19.45
N PRO A 31 11.06 11.21 19.08
CA PRO A 31 11.67 12.35 19.72
C PRO A 31 10.73 13.57 19.66
N PRO A 32 10.64 14.39 20.73
CA PRO A 32 9.80 15.59 20.71
C PRO A 32 10.10 16.49 19.50
N GLY A 33 9.08 16.74 18.68
CA GLY A 33 9.19 17.58 17.48
C GLY A 33 9.74 16.86 16.24
N ALA A 34 9.94 15.54 16.30
CA ALA A 34 10.21 14.75 15.10
C ALA A 34 9.02 14.85 14.14
N ILE A 35 9.31 15.06 12.87
CA ILE A 35 8.34 15.10 11.79
C ILE A 35 8.90 14.30 10.60
N PRO A 36 8.03 13.66 9.79
CA PRO A 36 8.44 13.17 8.48
C PRO A 36 9.10 14.30 7.70
N ALA A 37 10.24 14.02 7.11
CA ALA A 37 11.03 14.98 6.34
C ALA A 37 11.33 14.44 4.96
N LEU A 38 11.47 15.35 3.99
CA LEU A 38 11.86 15.00 2.64
C LEU A 38 13.39 14.93 2.56
N GLY A 39 13.90 13.99 1.78
CA GLY A 39 15.33 13.86 1.57
C GLY A 39 15.67 12.58 0.81
N PRO A 40 16.95 12.41 0.43
CA PRO A 40 17.42 11.22 -0.27
C PRO A 40 17.43 9.95 0.59
N GLY A 41 17.28 10.07 1.91
CA GLY A 41 17.30 8.94 2.83
C GLY A 41 15.93 8.27 3.00
N VAL A 42 15.96 6.94 2.95
CA VAL A 42 14.81 6.09 3.32
C VAL A 42 14.91 5.75 4.80
N ILE A 43 13.98 6.25 5.61
CA ILE A 43 13.87 5.86 7.03
C ILE A 43 13.63 4.34 7.15
N PRO A 44 14.30 3.62 8.07
CA PRO A 44 14.00 2.20 8.28
C PRO A 44 12.67 2.02 9.02
N ALA A 45 11.99 0.88 8.80
CA ALA A 45 10.68 0.60 9.38
C ALA A 45 10.56 0.79 10.91
N PRO A 46 11.55 0.42 11.77
CA PRO A 46 11.50 0.70 13.21
C PRO A 46 11.47 2.20 13.57
N GLY A 47 11.79 3.09 12.63
CA GLY A 47 11.78 4.54 12.82
C GLY A 47 10.47 5.20 12.38
N VAL A 48 9.62 4.49 11.63
CA VAL A 48 8.30 4.98 11.21
C VAL A 48 7.29 4.59 12.28
N PHE A 49 6.48 5.55 12.70
CA PHE A 49 5.50 5.39 13.77
C PHE A 49 4.09 5.24 13.18
N GLY A 50 3.14 4.78 14.01
CA GLY A 50 1.74 4.72 13.59
C GLY A 50 1.45 3.76 12.44
N LYS A 51 2.16 2.63 12.38
CA LYS A 51 2.08 1.72 11.24
C LYS A 51 0.99 0.70 11.45
N GLU A 52 0.15 0.53 10.45
CA GLU A 52 -0.95 -0.42 10.43
C GLU A 52 -0.95 -1.18 9.10
N TYR A 53 -1.47 -2.41 9.11
CA TYR A 53 -1.65 -3.20 7.90
C TYR A 53 -2.86 -4.13 7.99
N SER A 54 -3.38 -4.53 6.84
CA SER A 54 -4.27 -5.68 6.66
C SER A 54 -3.57 -6.73 5.78
N HIS A 55 -4.07 -7.96 5.77
CA HIS A 55 -3.50 -9.05 4.97
C HIS A 55 -4.56 -10.11 4.70
N ASN A 56 -4.19 -11.17 3.95
CA ASN A 56 -5.20 -12.08 3.47
C ASN A 56 -6.11 -12.71 4.56
N ILE A 57 -7.44 -12.56 4.44
CA ILE A 57 -8.53 -12.95 5.36
C ILE A 57 -8.64 -12.09 6.63
N ASP A 58 -7.69 -11.18 6.86
CA ASP A 58 -7.40 -10.45 8.08
C ASP A 58 -7.23 -11.33 9.34
N HIS A 59 -6.52 -10.78 10.32
CA HIS A 59 -6.27 -11.46 11.59
C HIS A 59 -6.19 -10.51 12.77
N ASP A 60 -6.40 -11.07 13.96
CA ASP A 60 -5.95 -10.45 15.19
C ASP A 60 -4.41 -10.47 15.28
N PHE A 61 -3.85 -9.71 16.21
CA PHE A 61 -2.40 -9.63 16.43
C PHE A 61 -1.73 -10.98 16.76
N MET A 62 -2.51 -12.01 17.14
CA MET A 62 -2.06 -13.36 17.45
C MET A 62 -2.15 -14.31 16.25
N GLY A 63 -2.64 -13.86 15.10
CA GLY A 63 -2.82 -14.65 13.89
C GLY A 63 -4.13 -15.45 13.84
N GLY A 64 -5.10 -15.13 14.69
CA GLY A 64 -6.46 -15.66 14.61
C GLY A 64 -7.25 -14.93 13.53
N VAL A 65 -7.91 -15.67 12.63
CA VAL A 65 -8.76 -15.09 11.58
C VAL A 65 -9.81 -14.17 12.20
N ASP A 66 -9.78 -12.91 11.78
CA ASP A 66 -10.70 -11.86 12.22
C ASP A 66 -10.89 -10.86 11.06
N PRO A 67 -11.77 -11.16 10.09
CA PRO A 67 -12.06 -10.29 8.96
C PRO A 67 -12.32 -8.85 9.40
N GLU A 68 -11.81 -7.87 8.66
CA GLU A 68 -11.94 -6.44 8.95
C GLU A 68 -11.10 -5.92 10.13
N GLN A 69 -10.23 -6.77 10.71
CA GLN A 69 -9.27 -6.37 11.74
C GLN A 69 -7.96 -5.90 11.11
N VAL A 70 -7.60 -4.65 11.40
CA VAL A 70 -6.30 -4.09 11.06
C VAL A 70 -5.29 -4.40 12.17
N VAL A 71 -4.02 -4.64 11.81
CA VAL A 71 -2.96 -4.91 12.78
C VAL A 71 -1.92 -3.80 12.80
N ALA A 72 -1.67 -3.27 13.99
CA ALA A 72 -0.55 -2.39 14.27
C ALA A 72 0.77 -3.16 14.31
N TRP A 73 1.87 -2.53 13.83
CA TRP A 73 3.20 -3.15 13.90
C TRP A 73 4.34 -2.17 14.21
N ASP A 74 5.35 -2.65 14.93
CA ASP A 74 6.44 -1.82 15.43
C ASP A 74 7.66 -1.76 14.50
N GLY A 75 7.74 -2.62 13.49
CA GLY A 75 8.92 -2.73 12.60
C GLY A 75 10.03 -3.63 13.13
N LEU A 76 9.80 -4.28 14.26
CA LEU A 76 10.66 -5.26 14.91
C LEU A 76 9.99 -6.64 15.00
N GLY A 77 8.86 -6.80 14.32
CA GLY A 77 8.02 -8.01 14.29
C GLY A 77 6.97 -8.09 15.41
N GLY A 78 6.85 -7.06 16.25
CA GLY A 78 5.82 -6.98 17.29
C GLY A 78 4.52 -6.37 16.76
N THR A 79 3.40 -6.99 17.11
CA THR A 79 2.06 -6.63 16.63
C THR A 79 1.05 -6.39 17.76
N LEU A 80 0.02 -5.60 17.47
CA LEU A 80 -1.14 -5.32 18.34
C LEU A 80 -2.39 -5.14 17.46
N ASP A 81 -3.59 -5.36 17.99
CA ASP A 81 -4.82 -5.03 17.28
C ASP A 81 -4.93 -3.52 17.06
N GLY A 82 -5.29 -3.12 15.83
CA GLY A 82 -5.65 -1.78 15.42
C GLY A 82 -7.17 -1.59 15.37
N ILE A 83 -7.65 -0.83 14.39
CA ILE A 83 -9.09 -0.66 14.15
C ILE A 83 -9.71 -1.98 13.68
N ASP A 84 -10.89 -2.30 14.21
CA ASP A 84 -11.77 -3.37 13.73
C ASP A 84 -13.02 -2.73 13.11
N TYR A 85 -13.21 -2.94 11.80
CA TYR A 85 -14.39 -2.42 11.10
C TYR A 85 -15.61 -3.33 11.21
N SER A 86 -15.51 -4.47 11.91
CA SER A 86 -16.58 -5.45 12.05
C SER A 86 -17.89 -4.81 12.54
N GLY A 87 -18.93 -4.93 11.72
CA GLY A 87 -20.27 -4.45 12.05
C GLY A 87 -20.43 -2.92 12.06
N SER A 88 -19.42 -2.18 11.59
CA SER A 88 -19.48 -0.73 11.40
C SER A 88 -20.44 -0.31 10.28
N ARG A 89 -20.61 -1.17 9.27
CA ARG A 89 -21.49 -0.95 8.11
C ARG A 89 -22.95 -1.32 8.42
N GLY A 90 -23.86 -0.72 7.65
CA GLY A 90 -25.30 -1.01 7.75
C GLY A 90 -25.65 -2.50 7.53
N PRO A 91 -26.84 -2.97 7.94
CA PRO A 91 -27.21 -4.40 7.92
C PRO A 91 -27.34 -5.03 6.52
N ASN A 92 -27.22 -4.23 5.45
CA ASN A 92 -27.41 -4.68 4.07
C ASN A 92 -26.08 -4.95 3.34
N PHE A 93 -24.94 -4.73 4.00
CA PHE A 93 -23.63 -4.96 3.41
C PHE A 93 -23.09 -6.32 3.86
N PRO A 94 -22.28 -6.98 3.02
CA PRO A 94 -21.52 -8.14 3.47
C PRO A 94 -20.76 -7.81 4.75
N ARG A 95 -20.80 -8.77 5.66
CA ARG A 95 -19.99 -8.80 6.88
C ARG A 95 -18.91 -9.83 6.64
N GLU A 96 -17.77 -9.65 7.28
CA GLU A 96 -16.67 -10.61 7.23
C GLU A 96 -15.98 -10.62 5.86
N GLU A 97 -15.69 -9.43 5.34
CA GLU A 97 -14.83 -9.24 4.14
C GLU A 97 -13.44 -8.82 4.59
N GLU A 98 -12.44 -9.13 3.78
CA GLU A 98 -11.05 -8.70 3.94
C GLU A 98 -10.90 -7.21 3.61
N VAL A 99 -9.96 -6.55 4.30
CA VAL A 99 -9.60 -5.15 4.03
C VAL A 99 -8.48 -5.08 2.99
N ASP A 100 -8.83 -4.54 1.82
CA ASP A 100 -7.97 -4.49 0.63
C ASP A 100 -7.20 -3.19 0.45
N ALA A 101 -7.52 -2.17 1.24
CA ALA A 101 -6.76 -0.94 1.21
C ALA A 101 -7.01 -0.17 2.49
N LEU A 102 -5.98 0.53 2.96
CA LEU A 102 -6.01 1.34 4.17
C LEU A 102 -5.45 2.72 3.85
N ALA A 103 -6.03 3.74 4.47
CA ALA A 103 -5.46 5.06 4.55
C ALA A 103 -6.05 5.81 5.75
N ASN A 104 -5.33 6.81 6.25
CA ASN A 104 -5.91 7.88 7.04
C ASN A 104 -6.41 9.01 6.11
N HIS A 105 -7.34 9.85 6.58
CA HIS A 105 -7.90 10.93 5.77
C HIS A 105 -6.86 11.99 5.31
N GLY A 106 -5.68 12.09 5.92
CA GLY A 106 -4.70 13.12 5.64
C GLY A 106 -3.26 12.63 5.66
N ASP A 107 -2.91 11.71 4.76
CA ASP A 107 -1.58 11.07 4.75
C ASP A 107 -0.45 12.10 4.72
N ALA A 108 0.47 11.94 5.69
CA ALA A 108 1.44 12.96 6.06
C ALA A 108 2.34 13.41 4.89
N LEU A 109 2.62 12.50 3.95
CA LEU A 109 3.51 12.74 2.82
C LEU A 109 2.80 12.71 1.46
N TYR A 110 1.46 12.64 1.43
CA TYR A 110 0.66 12.65 0.20
C TYR A 110 1.07 13.77 -0.77
N THR A 111 1.16 15.01 -0.25
CA THR A 111 1.46 16.18 -1.09
C THR A 111 2.87 16.22 -1.66
N SER A 112 3.75 15.33 -1.18
CA SER A 112 5.12 15.15 -1.65
C SER A 112 5.18 14.19 -2.85
N LEU A 113 4.13 13.38 -3.05
CA LEU A 113 3.87 12.58 -4.24
C LEU A 113 2.97 13.34 -5.22
N TYR A 114 1.85 13.91 -4.75
CA TYR A 114 0.88 14.61 -5.58
C TYR A 114 0.19 15.79 -4.87
N ASN A 115 0.17 16.95 -5.51
CA ASN A 115 -0.47 18.17 -5.01
C ASN A 115 -1.74 18.51 -5.81
N PRO A 116 -2.95 18.25 -5.27
CA PRO A 116 -4.20 18.45 -6.01
C PRO A 116 -4.49 19.92 -6.34
N SER A 117 -4.04 20.86 -5.52
CA SER A 117 -4.27 22.30 -5.75
C SER A 117 -3.50 22.84 -6.97
N SER A 118 -2.41 22.17 -7.37
CA SER A 118 -1.58 22.58 -8.52
C SER A 118 -1.52 21.54 -9.64
N GLY A 119 -1.98 20.31 -9.39
CA GLY A 119 -1.73 19.15 -10.23
C GLY A 119 -0.25 18.75 -10.32
N ALA A 120 0.61 19.31 -9.45
CA ALA A 120 2.03 19.01 -9.47
C ALA A 120 2.30 17.64 -8.83
N MET A 121 3.27 16.91 -9.38
CA MET A 121 3.79 15.66 -8.83
C MET A 121 5.25 15.88 -8.46
N PRO A 122 5.55 16.28 -7.21
CA PRO A 122 6.88 16.73 -6.84
C PRO A 122 7.94 15.62 -6.89
N ASP A 123 7.53 14.35 -6.68
CA ASP A 123 8.42 13.20 -6.62
C ASP A 123 9.52 13.43 -5.57
N THR A 124 9.12 13.78 -4.34
CA THR A 124 10.03 14.21 -3.25
C THR A 124 9.96 13.37 -1.97
N ALA A 125 8.95 12.52 -1.83
CA ALA A 125 8.92 11.42 -0.86
C ALA A 125 9.13 10.11 -1.62
N HIS A 126 9.66 9.09 -0.97
CA HIS A 126 9.73 7.74 -1.53
C HIS A 126 8.35 7.08 -1.43
N LEU A 127 8.03 6.20 -2.37
CA LEU A 127 6.79 5.41 -2.37
C LEU A 127 7.12 4.04 -1.79
N VAL A 128 6.45 3.63 -0.72
CA VAL A 128 6.43 2.23 -0.30
C VAL A 128 5.22 1.55 -0.89
N PHE A 129 5.36 0.27 -1.18
CA PHE A 129 4.29 -0.53 -1.73
C PHE A 129 4.44 -2.00 -1.33
N THR A 130 3.31 -2.70 -1.34
CA THR A 130 3.20 -4.15 -1.17
C THR A 130 2.63 -4.74 -2.46
N ILE A 131 2.70 -6.06 -2.60
CA ILE A 131 2.21 -6.75 -3.79
C ILE A 131 1.36 -7.93 -3.40
N ASP A 132 0.32 -8.20 -4.18
CA ASP A 132 -0.54 -9.37 -4.00
C ASP A 132 0.30 -10.65 -4.20
N ASP A 133 -0.04 -11.69 -3.46
CA ASP A 133 0.51 -13.01 -3.68
C ASP A 133 -0.07 -13.68 -4.94
N ALA A 134 -1.25 -13.26 -5.40
CA ALA A 134 -2.03 -13.88 -6.45
C ALA A 134 -2.01 -13.08 -7.77
N VAL A 135 -0.88 -13.10 -8.47
CA VAL A 135 -0.80 -12.46 -9.81
C VAL A 135 -1.29 -13.39 -10.93
N ALA A 136 -2.02 -12.82 -11.89
CA ALA A 136 -2.41 -13.54 -13.11
C ALA A 136 -1.23 -13.59 -14.11
N GLY A 137 -1.03 -14.78 -14.68
CA GLY A 137 -0.03 -15.00 -15.73
C GLY A 137 -0.67 -15.17 -17.10
N TYR A 138 -0.28 -14.34 -18.07
CA TYR A 138 -0.64 -14.49 -19.48
C TYR A 138 0.43 -15.27 -20.25
N GLY A 139 0.12 -16.51 -20.62
CA GLY A 139 1.07 -17.39 -21.33
C GLY A 139 1.15 -17.16 -22.86
N GLY A 140 0.51 -16.11 -23.37
CA GLY A 140 0.45 -15.80 -24.80
C GLY A 140 -0.54 -16.67 -25.59
N PRO A 141 -0.84 -16.28 -26.85
CA PRO A 141 -1.73 -17.06 -27.71
C PRO A 141 -1.03 -18.34 -28.19
N ILE A 142 -1.46 -19.53 -27.74
CA ILE A 142 -0.98 -20.83 -28.28
C ILE A 142 -1.67 -21.18 -29.63
N GLY A 143 -2.02 -20.18 -30.45
CA GLY A 143 -2.71 -20.34 -31.73
C GLY A 143 -4.18 -19.87 -31.72
N PRO A 144 -4.91 -20.05 -32.84
CA PRO A 144 -6.24 -19.49 -32.99
C PRO A 144 -7.24 -20.18 -32.06
N GLY A 145 -7.62 -19.50 -30.99
CA GLY A 145 -8.78 -19.84 -30.16
C GLY A 145 -8.53 -20.78 -28.97
N THR A 146 -7.28 -20.92 -28.49
CA THR A 146 -7.02 -21.61 -27.21
C THR A 146 -6.28 -20.67 -26.28
N LEU A 147 -7.04 -20.03 -25.39
CA LEU A 147 -6.50 -19.33 -24.23
C LEU A 147 -5.91 -20.37 -23.28
N ILE A 148 -4.67 -20.19 -22.85
CA ILE A 148 -4.29 -20.76 -21.56
C ILE A 148 -5.14 -19.96 -20.58
N PRO A 149 -6.07 -20.58 -19.82
CA PRO A 149 -6.69 -19.85 -18.72
C PRO A 149 -5.54 -19.25 -17.92
N ALA A 150 -5.61 -17.95 -17.58
CA ALA A 150 -4.67 -17.33 -16.66
C ALA A 150 -4.35 -18.38 -15.61
N VAL A 151 -3.11 -18.87 -15.55
CA VAL A 151 -2.81 -20.00 -14.67
C VAL A 151 -3.13 -19.46 -13.28
N PRO A 152 -4.16 -19.94 -12.57
CA PRO A 152 -4.44 -19.44 -11.23
C PRO A 152 -3.17 -19.73 -10.43
N GLY A 153 -2.52 -18.67 -9.93
CA GLY A 153 -1.37 -18.79 -9.05
C GLY A 153 -0.02 -18.94 -9.73
N ALA A 154 0.46 -17.89 -10.42
CA ALA A 154 1.87 -17.57 -10.24
C ALA A 154 2.00 -16.95 -8.84
N PHE A 155 2.02 -17.80 -7.81
CA PHE A 155 2.11 -17.29 -6.44
C PHE A 155 3.45 -16.59 -6.24
N VAL A 156 3.38 -15.31 -5.88
CA VAL A 156 4.54 -14.60 -5.37
C VAL A 156 4.83 -15.19 -3.98
N PRO A 157 6.07 -15.60 -3.69
CA PRO A 157 6.38 -16.08 -2.35
C PRO A 157 6.17 -14.95 -1.33
N PRO A 158 5.69 -15.24 -0.10
CA PRO A 158 5.50 -14.22 0.93
C PRO A 158 6.75 -13.40 1.25
N SER A 159 7.93 -13.95 1.04
CA SER A 159 9.19 -13.21 1.19
C SER A 159 10.09 -13.42 -0.01
N GLY A 160 10.82 -12.35 -0.35
CA GLY A 160 11.63 -12.23 -1.55
C GLY A 160 12.98 -12.96 -1.46
N PRO A 161 13.88 -12.71 -2.42
CA PRO A 161 13.79 -11.67 -3.45
C PRO A 161 12.84 -12.01 -4.61
N VAL A 162 12.12 -11.00 -5.13
CA VAL A 162 11.40 -11.05 -6.41
C VAL A 162 12.12 -10.16 -7.42
N ALA A 163 12.66 -10.76 -8.49
CA ALA A 163 13.38 -10.02 -9.53
C ALA A 163 12.41 -9.44 -10.58
N LEU A 164 12.67 -8.22 -11.04
CA LEU A 164 11.83 -7.50 -12.01
C LEU A 164 12.52 -7.36 -13.38
N SER A 165 11.76 -7.02 -14.43
CA SER A 165 12.29 -6.91 -15.80
C SER A 165 13.25 -5.74 -16.00
N ASN A 166 13.13 -4.68 -15.20
CA ASN A 166 14.09 -3.57 -15.16
C ASN A 166 15.43 -3.92 -14.50
N GLY A 167 15.54 -5.11 -13.89
CA GLY A 167 16.75 -5.58 -13.20
C GLY A 167 16.79 -5.27 -11.70
N ASN A 168 15.77 -4.60 -11.16
CA ASN A 168 15.60 -4.42 -9.72
C ASN A 168 15.19 -5.71 -9.03
N THR A 169 15.21 -5.67 -7.70
CA THR A 169 14.76 -6.77 -6.85
C THR A 169 13.98 -6.20 -5.69
N ILE A 170 12.73 -6.62 -5.56
CA ILE A 170 11.82 -6.20 -4.50
C ILE A 170 11.58 -7.36 -3.53
N GLY A 171 10.77 -7.11 -2.50
CA GLY A 171 10.29 -8.13 -1.58
C GLY A 171 9.29 -9.11 -2.21
N GLY A 172 8.94 -10.14 -1.45
CA GLY A 172 7.78 -10.99 -1.72
C GLY A 172 6.47 -10.31 -1.35
N SER A 173 5.35 -11.03 -1.44
CA SER A 173 4.02 -10.45 -1.21
C SER A 173 3.78 -9.97 0.23
N ALA A 174 4.37 -10.62 1.24
CA ALA A 174 4.28 -10.20 2.64
C ALA A 174 5.46 -9.31 3.09
N ASP A 175 6.38 -8.99 2.18
CA ASP A 175 7.40 -7.98 2.40
C ASP A 175 6.88 -6.61 1.94
N ILE A 176 7.47 -5.52 2.44
CA ILE A 176 7.18 -4.17 1.95
C ILE A 176 8.39 -3.66 1.17
N SER A 177 8.14 -3.14 -0.02
CA SER A 177 9.16 -2.62 -0.92
C SER A 177 9.10 -1.09 -0.98
N VAL A 178 10.16 -0.48 -1.52
CA VAL A 178 10.22 0.97 -1.74
C VAL A 178 10.70 1.25 -3.15
N GLU A 179 10.05 2.22 -3.81
CA GLU A 179 10.57 2.93 -4.97
C GLU A 179 11.06 4.31 -4.50
N GLU A 180 12.36 4.54 -4.66
CA GLU A 180 12.94 5.81 -4.25
C GLU A 180 12.50 6.96 -5.16
N ALA A 181 12.31 8.14 -4.58
CA ALA A 181 11.94 9.34 -5.32
C ALA A 181 12.96 9.64 -6.45
N GLY A 182 12.44 9.89 -7.64
CA GLY A 182 13.26 10.09 -8.84
C GLY A 182 14.14 11.33 -8.77
N VAL A 183 13.72 12.33 -8.00
CA VAL A 183 14.52 13.54 -7.72
C VAL A 183 15.84 13.23 -7.01
N TYR A 184 15.92 12.13 -6.25
CA TYR A 184 17.11 11.74 -5.48
C TYR A 184 17.86 10.55 -6.09
N ALA A 185 17.12 9.50 -6.49
CA ALA A 185 17.71 8.22 -6.88
C ALA A 185 17.83 8.02 -8.39
N GLY A 186 17.04 8.76 -9.18
CA GLY A 186 16.90 8.57 -10.62
C GLY A 186 15.76 7.62 -10.98
N PHE A 187 15.80 7.11 -12.21
CA PHE A 187 14.69 6.34 -12.80
C PHE A 187 14.49 4.99 -12.10
N ALA A 188 13.27 4.74 -11.61
CA ALA A 188 12.76 3.45 -11.15
C ALA A 188 13.73 2.70 -10.23
N VAL A 189 14.19 3.31 -9.14
CA VAL A 189 15.09 2.64 -8.18
C VAL A 189 14.27 1.95 -7.11
N GLN A 190 14.15 0.61 -7.21
CA GLN A 190 13.29 -0.18 -6.33
C GLN A 190 14.09 -1.21 -5.53
N HIS A 191 13.73 -1.40 -4.27
CA HIS A 191 14.31 -2.42 -3.41
C HIS A 191 13.42 -2.82 -2.24
N LEU A 192 13.78 -3.89 -1.54
CA LEU A 192 13.14 -4.31 -0.29
C LEU A 192 13.34 -3.23 0.80
N TRP A 193 12.25 -2.79 1.43
CA TRP A 193 12.29 -1.88 2.57
C TRP A 193 12.24 -2.62 3.91
N THR A 194 11.22 -3.47 4.10
CA THR A 194 11.09 -4.30 5.30
C THR A 194 10.66 -5.73 4.95
N PRO A 195 11.36 -6.76 5.47
CA PRO A 195 10.94 -8.14 5.24
C PRO A 195 9.78 -8.53 6.16
N ALA A 196 8.98 -9.51 5.74
CA ALA A 196 7.80 -10.01 6.43
C ALA A 196 8.00 -10.27 7.94
N PRO A 197 9.12 -10.86 8.42
CA PRO A 197 9.31 -11.10 9.86
C PRO A 197 9.44 -9.82 10.70
N LEU A 198 9.72 -8.67 10.09
CA LEU A 198 9.73 -7.37 10.78
C LEU A 198 8.37 -6.67 10.76
N VAL A 199 7.47 -7.09 9.85
CA VAL A 199 6.06 -6.67 9.83
C VAL A 199 5.28 -7.47 10.88
N ASN A 200 5.34 -8.81 10.80
CA ASN A 200 4.74 -9.71 11.78
C ASN A 200 5.67 -10.90 12.07
N GLY A 201 6.21 -10.95 13.29
CA GLY A 201 7.10 -12.03 13.73
C GLY A 201 6.37 -13.27 14.25
N MET A 202 5.03 -13.22 14.34
CA MET A 202 4.18 -14.21 14.99
C MET A 202 3.39 -15.08 14.01
N ALA A 203 2.69 -14.43 13.08
CA ALA A 203 1.89 -15.09 12.07
C ALA A 203 2.63 -15.08 10.74
N ALA A 204 2.60 -16.22 10.03
CA ALA A 204 3.05 -16.24 8.65
C ALA A 204 1.99 -15.54 7.81
N MET A 205 2.32 -14.36 7.29
CA MET A 205 1.47 -13.63 6.36
C MET A 205 1.66 -14.19 4.95
N ARG A 206 0.61 -14.10 4.15
CA ARG A 206 0.61 -14.48 2.74
C ARG A 206 1.06 -13.31 1.87
N ASP A 207 0.56 -12.14 2.20
CA ASP A 207 0.68 -10.84 1.56
C ASP A 207 0.50 -9.72 2.62
N VAL A 208 0.47 -8.48 2.16
CA VAL A 208 -0.02 -7.31 2.87
C VAL A 208 -0.95 -6.58 1.90
N ASP A 209 -2.21 -6.41 2.28
CA ASP A 209 -3.30 -5.92 1.41
C ASP A 209 -3.64 -4.45 1.68
N GLY A 210 -3.36 -3.98 2.89
CA GLY A 210 -3.52 -2.58 3.25
C GLY A 210 -2.28 -2.12 3.99
N LEU A 211 -1.84 -0.90 3.74
CA LEU A 211 -0.71 -0.32 4.42
C LEU A 211 -1.02 1.12 4.79
N GLU A 212 -0.87 1.43 6.07
CA GLU A 212 -0.97 2.80 6.59
C GLU A 212 0.30 3.10 7.40
N LEU A 213 0.89 4.27 7.19
CA LEU A 213 2.05 4.75 7.94
C LEU A 213 1.81 6.21 8.37
N TRP A 214 2.44 6.59 9.49
CA TRP A 214 2.48 7.97 10.02
C TRP A 214 1.28 8.41 10.87
N GLY A 215 0.45 7.49 11.33
CA GLY A 215 -0.60 7.78 12.32
C GLY A 215 -0.11 7.99 13.75
N PRO A 216 -0.99 8.32 14.72
CA PRO A 216 -0.72 8.14 16.14
C PRO A 216 -0.32 6.70 16.45
N GLU A 217 0.46 6.47 17.50
CA GLU A 217 0.79 5.11 17.91
C GLU A 217 -0.51 4.31 18.24
N PRO A 218 -0.75 3.19 17.53
CA PRO A 218 -2.08 2.61 17.35
C PRO A 218 -2.67 1.99 18.62
N GLY A 219 -1.86 1.72 19.65
CA GLY A 219 -2.35 1.21 20.94
C GLY A 219 -3.28 2.15 21.73
N THR A 220 -3.55 3.37 21.23
CA THR A 220 -4.53 4.28 21.86
C THR A 220 -5.36 5.15 20.90
N ALA A 221 -5.02 5.23 19.61
CA ALA A 221 -5.63 6.17 18.67
C ALA A 221 -5.32 5.83 17.19
N ALA A 222 -5.42 4.56 16.79
CA ALA A 222 -5.39 4.16 15.39
C ALA A 222 -6.30 5.06 14.53
N ASP A 223 -5.86 5.39 13.32
CA ASP A 223 -6.44 6.45 12.50
C ASP A 223 -6.62 6.12 11.02
N SER A 224 -6.40 4.85 10.62
CA SER A 224 -6.86 4.30 9.33
C SER A 224 -8.38 4.43 9.22
N ASN A 225 -8.89 5.60 8.88
CA ASN A 225 -10.33 5.89 8.85
C ASN A 225 -10.90 5.82 7.43
N LYS A 226 -10.08 5.50 6.44
CA LYS A 226 -10.51 5.19 5.08
C LYS A 226 -10.08 3.75 4.78
N TYR A 227 -11.00 2.94 4.24
CA TYR A 227 -10.67 1.56 3.85
C TYR A 227 -11.43 1.09 2.60
N SER A 228 -10.87 0.10 1.90
CA SER A 228 -11.51 -0.70 0.84
C SER A 228 -11.75 -2.14 1.33
N LEU A 229 -12.52 -2.93 0.59
CA LEU A 229 -12.76 -4.35 0.87
C LEU A 229 -12.49 -5.19 -0.40
N ASP A 230 -12.27 -6.50 -0.25
CA ASP A 230 -11.92 -7.45 -1.34
C ASP A 230 -12.74 -7.33 -2.64
N VAL A 231 -14.00 -6.93 -2.52
CA VAL A 231 -14.91 -6.86 -3.65
C VAL A 231 -15.78 -5.60 -3.63
N ASP A 232 -15.28 -4.51 -4.22
CA ASP A 232 -15.96 -3.22 -4.30
C ASP A 232 -17.39 -3.26 -4.88
N VAL A 233 -17.62 -4.13 -5.86
CA VAL A 233 -18.92 -4.17 -6.55
C VAL A 233 -20.02 -4.78 -5.67
N THR A 234 -19.67 -5.63 -4.70
CA THR A 234 -20.65 -6.29 -3.81
C THR A 234 -20.90 -5.49 -2.53
N THR A 235 -20.07 -4.50 -2.22
CA THR A 235 -20.16 -3.65 -1.02
C THR A 235 -21.19 -2.52 -1.17
N GLY A 236 -22.26 -2.77 -1.93
CA GLY A 236 -23.34 -1.82 -2.19
C GLY A 236 -22.90 -0.56 -2.94
N GLY A 237 -21.89 -0.70 -3.80
CA GLY A 237 -21.46 0.31 -4.77
C GLY A 237 -20.47 1.34 -4.21
N ALA A 238 -19.71 1.00 -3.18
CA ALA A 238 -18.67 1.84 -2.59
C ALA A 238 -17.30 1.16 -2.75
N SER A 239 -16.34 1.84 -3.36
CA SER A 239 -14.93 1.38 -3.37
C SER A 239 -14.14 1.87 -2.18
N VAL A 240 -14.57 2.98 -1.56
CA VAL A 240 -13.93 3.47 -0.35
C VAL A 240 -15.00 3.76 0.68
N TRP A 241 -14.77 3.26 1.88
CA TRP A 241 -15.55 3.51 3.08
C TRP A 241 -14.83 4.51 3.96
N ASN A 242 -15.60 5.33 4.66
CA ASN A 242 -15.10 6.15 5.75
C ASN A 242 -15.61 5.61 7.09
N TYR A 243 -14.70 5.32 8.02
CA TYR A 243 -14.98 4.91 9.38
C TYR A 243 -14.98 6.12 10.33
N ASP A 244 -16.13 6.41 10.94
CA ASP A 244 -16.22 7.41 12.01
C ASP A 244 -15.71 6.82 13.33
N LEU A 245 -14.48 7.19 13.72
CA LEU A 245 -13.84 6.73 14.97
C LEU A 245 -14.66 7.06 16.22
N GLY A 246 -15.46 8.13 16.20
CA GLY A 246 -16.27 8.55 17.34
C GLY A 246 -17.57 7.78 17.48
N LEU A 247 -18.15 7.35 16.36
CA LEU A 247 -19.41 6.61 16.32
C LEU A 247 -19.23 5.09 16.18
N GLY A 248 -18.07 4.64 15.71
CA GLY A 248 -17.80 3.24 15.37
C GLY A 248 -18.66 2.76 14.19
N THR A 249 -18.90 3.64 13.21
CA THR A 249 -19.78 3.35 12.06
C THR A 249 -19.13 3.77 10.76
N SER A 250 -19.39 3.01 9.70
CA SER A 250 -18.88 3.30 8.36
C SER A 250 -19.96 3.83 7.42
N SER A 251 -19.58 4.78 6.58
CA SER A 251 -20.39 5.30 5.48
C SER A 251 -19.64 5.23 4.16
N PRO A 252 -20.33 5.07 3.02
CA PRO A 252 -19.70 5.18 1.70
C PRO A 252 -19.02 6.53 1.53
N TYR A 253 -17.76 6.52 1.10
CA TYR A 253 -16.95 7.72 0.87
C TYR A 253 -16.76 7.96 -0.63
N ILE A 254 -16.26 6.96 -1.37
CA ILE A 254 -16.11 7.00 -2.83
C ILE A 254 -16.91 5.84 -3.45
N SER A 255 -17.82 6.17 -4.36
CA SER A 255 -18.62 5.16 -5.06
C SER A 255 -17.78 4.36 -6.07
N HIS A 256 -18.10 3.08 -6.24
CA HIS A 256 -17.51 2.20 -7.27
C HIS A 256 -17.62 2.79 -8.68
N ALA A 257 -18.77 3.36 -9.01
CA ALA A 257 -18.99 4.01 -10.31
C ALA A 257 -17.98 5.15 -10.59
N LEU A 258 -17.58 5.90 -9.56
CA LEU A 258 -16.62 6.99 -9.70
C LEU A 258 -15.19 6.45 -9.94
N ILE A 259 -14.80 5.37 -9.26
CA ILE A 259 -13.52 4.70 -9.52
C ILE A 259 -13.49 4.12 -10.93
N VAL A 260 -14.54 3.41 -11.36
CA VAL A 260 -14.63 2.87 -12.73
C VAL A 260 -14.54 3.99 -13.77
N ASP A 261 -15.27 5.09 -13.60
CA ASP A 261 -15.22 6.21 -14.53
C ASP A 261 -13.82 6.87 -14.56
N ALA A 262 -13.11 6.90 -13.43
CA ALA A 262 -11.72 7.37 -13.36
C ALA A 262 -10.78 6.47 -14.17
N VAL A 263 -10.86 5.15 -13.96
CA VAL A 263 -10.07 4.15 -14.68
C VAL A 263 -10.35 4.19 -16.19
N GLU A 264 -11.63 4.18 -16.58
CA GLU A 264 -12.04 4.23 -18.00
C GLU A 264 -11.64 5.55 -18.69
N SER A 265 -11.47 6.64 -17.93
CA SER A 265 -11.00 7.92 -18.49
C SER A 265 -9.54 7.87 -18.96
N LEU A 266 -8.73 6.95 -18.41
CA LEU A 266 -7.31 6.79 -18.77
C LEU A 266 -7.09 5.57 -19.68
N LEU A 267 -7.70 4.43 -19.36
CA LEU A 267 -7.50 3.16 -20.06
C LEU A 267 -8.52 2.92 -21.18
N GLY A 268 -9.58 3.73 -21.27
CA GLY A 268 -10.72 3.49 -22.15
C GLY A 268 -11.74 2.54 -21.53
N THR A 269 -12.85 2.27 -22.22
CA THR A 269 -13.93 1.43 -21.69
C THR A 269 -13.46 0.01 -21.35
N VAL A 270 -13.83 -0.48 -20.16
CA VAL A 270 -13.51 -1.86 -19.75
C VAL A 270 -14.25 -2.84 -20.67
N PRO A 271 -13.55 -3.71 -21.41
CA PRO A 271 -14.18 -4.68 -22.31
C PRO A 271 -15.07 -5.65 -21.51
N THR A 272 -16.24 -6.02 -22.05
CA THR A 272 -17.12 -7.01 -21.38
C THR A 272 -16.52 -8.42 -21.31
N THR A 273 -15.41 -8.64 -22.01
CA THR A 273 -14.62 -9.89 -21.98
C THR A 273 -13.51 -9.86 -20.94
N ALA A 274 -13.17 -8.68 -20.42
CA ALA A 274 -12.18 -8.54 -19.37
C ALA A 274 -12.76 -9.03 -18.04
N PHE A 275 -11.92 -9.56 -17.15
CA PHE A 275 -12.33 -10.09 -15.86
C PHE A 275 -11.23 -9.88 -14.82
N SER A 276 -11.62 -9.76 -13.55
CA SER A 276 -10.66 -9.68 -12.44
C SER A 276 -9.81 -10.95 -12.36
N SER A 277 -8.56 -10.84 -11.94
CA SER A 277 -7.62 -11.97 -11.75
C SER A 277 -8.19 -13.09 -10.87
N SER A 278 -9.09 -12.76 -9.93
CA SER A 278 -9.81 -13.72 -9.08
C SER A 278 -10.92 -14.50 -9.82
N GLY A 279 -11.35 -14.02 -10.99
CA GLY A 279 -12.24 -14.72 -11.93
C GLY A 279 -13.74 -14.49 -11.72
N ASP A 280 -14.13 -13.64 -10.76
CA ASP A 280 -15.52 -13.57 -10.30
C ASP A 280 -16.36 -12.43 -10.90
N PHE A 281 -15.72 -11.42 -11.53
CA PHE A 281 -16.40 -10.23 -12.02
C PHE A 281 -15.96 -9.82 -13.43
N PRO A 282 -16.86 -9.75 -14.43
CA PRO A 282 -16.53 -9.33 -15.79
C PRO A 282 -16.76 -7.83 -16.03
N GLY A 283 -16.05 -7.28 -17.02
CA GLY A 283 -16.23 -5.90 -17.48
C GLY A 283 -16.01 -4.87 -16.39
N ARG A 284 -16.88 -3.86 -16.31
CA ARG A 284 -16.79 -2.78 -15.31
C ARG A 284 -16.84 -3.26 -13.85
N GLU A 285 -17.38 -4.45 -13.60
CA GLU A 285 -17.43 -5.05 -12.26
C GLU A 285 -16.06 -5.61 -11.83
N ALA A 286 -15.12 -5.81 -12.77
CA ALA A 286 -13.76 -6.27 -12.49
C ALA A 286 -12.87 -5.21 -11.83
N VAL A 287 -13.27 -3.94 -11.84
CA VAL A 287 -12.52 -2.86 -11.19
C VAL A 287 -12.73 -2.98 -9.68
N ASN A 288 -11.65 -3.25 -8.96
CA ASN A 288 -11.57 -3.40 -7.52
C ASN A 288 -10.38 -2.58 -7.01
N LEU A 289 -10.54 -1.77 -5.97
CA LEU A 289 -9.47 -0.95 -5.41
C LEU A 289 -8.63 -1.78 -4.42
N ASP A 290 -7.32 -1.86 -4.66
CA ASP A 290 -6.40 -2.77 -3.95
C ASP A 290 -5.28 -2.02 -3.19
N ALA A 291 -5.20 -0.69 -3.34
CA ALA A 291 -4.28 0.13 -2.56
C ALA A 291 -4.76 1.57 -2.57
N MET A 292 -4.52 2.34 -1.51
CA MET A 292 -4.78 3.77 -1.55
C MET A 292 -3.93 4.60 -0.60
N MET A 293 -3.87 5.90 -0.93
CA MET A 293 -3.55 7.00 -0.02
C MET A 293 -4.63 8.07 -0.19
N VAL A 294 -5.00 8.76 0.87
CA VAL A 294 -6.06 9.77 0.89
C VAL A 294 -5.54 11.12 1.38
N ARG A 295 -6.02 12.17 0.72
CA ARG A 295 -5.92 13.54 1.18
C ARG A 295 -7.29 14.20 1.11
N ASP A 296 -7.95 14.14 2.24
CA ASP A 296 -9.24 14.68 2.60
C ASP A 296 -8.99 15.71 3.71
N ILE A 297 -8.84 16.97 3.31
CA ILE A 297 -8.54 18.06 4.26
C ILE A 297 -9.45 19.27 4.05
N ILE A 298 -10.48 19.09 3.23
CA ILE A 298 -11.39 20.14 2.80
C ILE A 298 -12.80 19.72 3.19
N GLY A 299 -13.51 20.57 3.92
CA GLY A 299 -14.93 20.34 4.17
C GLY A 299 -15.19 19.26 5.21
N ASP A 300 -16.09 18.33 4.89
CA ASP A 300 -16.55 17.24 5.74
C ASP A 300 -15.74 15.96 5.43
N ASP A 301 -15.03 15.42 6.43
CA ASP A 301 -14.18 14.23 6.30
C ASP A 301 -14.96 12.93 5.98
N MET A 302 -16.28 13.02 5.96
CA MET A 302 -17.19 11.95 5.59
C MET A 302 -17.57 11.98 4.10
N ILE A 303 -17.20 13.01 3.33
CA ILE A 303 -17.67 13.24 1.96
C ILE A 303 -16.50 13.55 1.03
N PHE A 304 -16.35 12.79 -0.06
CA PHE A 304 -15.34 13.09 -1.08
C PHE A 304 -15.77 14.30 -1.94
N GLU A 305 -15.22 15.48 -1.67
CA GLU A 305 -15.70 16.73 -2.24
C GLU A 305 -14.61 17.72 -2.70
N THR A 306 -15.06 18.71 -3.49
CA THR A 306 -14.24 19.86 -3.86
C THR A 306 -14.66 21.06 -3.04
N ASP A 307 -13.70 21.86 -2.57
CA ASP A 307 -14.01 23.13 -1.92
C ASP A 307 -14.89 23.98 -2.84
N PRO A 308 -16.10 24.39 -2.42
CA PRO A 308 -16.95 25.29 -3.20
C PRO A 308 -16.26 26.63 -3.56
N ALA A 309 -15.24 27.04 -2.80
CA ALA A 309 -14.43 28.21 -3.08
C ALA A 309 -13.26 27.96 -4.06
N GLY A 310 -13.04 26.71 -4.47
CA GLY A 310 -12.02 26.30 -5.45
C GLY A 310 -10.59 26.34 -4.91
N VAL A 311 -10.40 26.30 -3.58
CA VAL A 311 -9.07 26.36 -2.95
C VAL A 311 -8.37 24.99 -2.96
N GLY A 312 -9.13 23.92 -3.13
CA GLY A 312 -8.62 22.56 -3.28
C GLY A 312 -9.75 21.56 -3.47
N SER A 313 -9.37 20.31 -3.60
CA SER A 313 -10.27 19.16 -3.58
C SER A 313 -9.68 18.09 -2.69
N ASP A 314 -10.54 17.18 -2.25
CA ASP A 314 -10.06 15.90 -1.78
C ASP A 314 -9.44 15.14 -2.95
N SER A 315 -8.54 14.25 -2.63
CA SER A 315 -7.87 13.44 -3.64
C SER A 315 -7.41 12.11 -3.07
N ILE A 316 -7.37 11.10 -3.92
CA ILE A 316 -6.81 9.80 -3.59
C ILE A 316 -5.73 9.41 -4.61
N ILE A 317 -4.72 8.69 -4.15
CA ILE A 317 -3.84 7.88 -5.01
C ILE A 317 -4.31 6.44 -4.79
N PHE A 318 -4.44 5.63 -5.84
CA PHE A 318 -4.90 4.25 -5.68
C PHE A 318 -4.37 3.31 -6.77
N SER A 319 -4.32 2.02 -6.48
CA SER A 319 -4.22 0.95 -7.49
C SER A 319 -5.56 0.24 -7.62
N ILE A 320 -5.70 -0.58 -8.65
CA ILE A 320 -6.82 -1.52 -8.78
C ILE A 320 -6.27 -2.92 -8.98
N ARG A 321 -7.03 -3.95 -8.63
CA ARG A 321 -6.71 -5.33 -8.97
C ARG A 321 -6.40 -5.52 -10.44
N GLN A 322 -5.53 -6.47 -10.74
CA GLN A 322 -5.26 -6.86 -12.12
C GLN A 322 -6.52 -7.30 -12.87
N ILE A 323 -6.73 -6.73 -14.06
CA ILE A 323 -7.85 -7.05 -14.95
C ILE A 323 -7.30 -7.72 -16.21
N VAL A 324 -7.58 -9.01 -16.35
CA VAL A 324 -7.17 -9.81 -17.50
C VAL A 324 -8.12 -9.56 -18.67
N ASP A 325 -7.59 -9.20 -19.84
CA ASP A 325 -8.35 -9.19 -21.10
C ASP A 325 -7.63 -10.04 -22.15
N PRO A 326 -8.13 -11.25 -22.43
CA PRO A 326 -7.52 -12.12 -23.44
C PRO A 326 -7.55 -11.56 -24.87
N ALA A 327 -8.36 -10.53 -25.12
CA ALA A 327 -8.39 -9.83 -26.40
C ALA A 327 -7.28 -8.76 -26.53
N ASP A 328 -6.71 -8.31 -25.41
CA ASP A 328 -5.59 -7.37 -25.42
C ASP A 328 -4.29 -8.08 -25.91
N PRO A 329 -3.50 -7.44 -26.80
CA PRO A 329 -2.19 -7.95 -27.21
C PRO A 329 -1.24 -8.36 -26.08
N ASP A 330 -1.25 -7.69 -24.92
CA ASP A 330 -0.42 -8.05 -23.76
C ASP A 330 -1.14 -8.95 -22.75
N GLY A 331 -2.46 -9.12 -22.91
CA GLY A 331 -3.31 -9.99 -22.10
C GLY A 331 -4.00 -9.29 -20.93
N PHE A 332 -3.81 -7.99 -20.75
CA PHE A 332 -4.32 -7.24 -19.61
C PHE A 332 -5.01 -5.96 -20.07
N TYR A 333 -6.17 -5.67 -19.48
CA TYR A 333 -6.74 -4.32 -19.54
C TYR A 333 -6.05 -3.40 -18.53
N ALA A 334 -5.79 -3.93 -17.33
CA ALA A 334 -5.00 -3.30 -16.28
C ALA A 334 -4.08 -4.37 -15.67
N THR A 335 -2.82 -4.03 -15.45
CA THR A 335 -1.83 -4.98 -14.90
C THR A 335 -1.90 -5.12 -13.40
N GLY A 336 -2.60 -4.20 -12.72
CA GLY A 336 -2.63 -4.12 -11.25
C GLY A 336 -1.49 -3.28 -10.67
N SER A 337 -0.50 -2.97 -11.49
CA SER A 337 0.63 -2.11 -11.12
C SER A 337 0.36 -0.62 -11.33
N GLU A 338 -0.72 -0.23 -12.00
CA GLU A 338 -0.98 1.17 -12.32
C GLU A 338 -1.37 1.96 -11.05
N LEU A 339 -0.80 3.16 -10.88
CA LEU A 339 -1.18 4.07 -9.80
C LEU A 339 -1.93 5.27 -10.37
N PHE A 340 -3.20 5.35 -10.00
CA PHE A 340 -4.13 6.38 -10.41
C PHE A 340 -4.15 7.50 -9.37
N VAL A 341 -4.34 8.71 -9.84
CA VAL A 341 -4.62 9.88 -9.03
C VAL A 341 -6.00 10.38 -9.39
N LEU A 342 -6.89 10.49 -8.41
CA LEU A 342 -8.25 10.99 -8.58
C LEU A 342 -8.48 12.19 -7.67
N ASN A 343 -8.89 13.31 -8.26
CA ASN A 343 -9.42 14.44 -7.51
C ASN A 343 -10.94 14.33 -7.39
N ALA A 344 -11.49 14.78 -6.27
CA ALA A 344 -12.93 14.91 -6.12
C ALA A 344 -13.51 15.78 -7.26
N PRO A 345 -14.60 15.34 -7.91
CA PRO A 345 -15.18 16.10 -8.99
C PRO A 345 -15.89 17.34 -8.43
N VAL A 346 -15.72 18.48 -9.11
CA VAL A 346 -16.62 19.63 -8.92
C VAL A 346 -18.05 19.16 -9.19
N ALA A 347 -19.03 19.59 -8.41
CA ALA A 347 -20.42 19.17 -8.57
C ALA A 347 -20.92 19.32 -10.04
N GLY A 348 -21.21 18.19 -10.68
CA GLY A 348 -21.65 18.11 -12.09
C GLY A 348 -20.53 18.27 -13.13
N GLY A 349 -19.27 18.33 -12.70
CA GLY A 349 -18.07 18.33 -13.54
C GLY A 349 -17.63 16.93 -13.94
N PRO A 350 -16.67 16.82 -14.89
CA PRO A 350 -16.10 15.54 -15.27
C PRO A 350 -15.19 14.99 -14.18
N VAL A 351 -15.06 13.66 -14.15
CA VAL A 351 -14.02 12.97 -13.38
C VAL A 351 -12.65 13.41 -13.91
N THR A 352 -11.74 13.77 -13.00
CA THR A 352 -10.37 14.16 -13.34
C THR A 352 -9.42 13.16 -12.72
N ALA A 353 -8.93 12.24 -13.55
CA ALA A 353 -7.94 11.24 -13.18
C ALA A 353 -6.63 11.42 -13.96
N GLY A 354 -5.54 10.91 -13.41
CA GLY A 354 -4.22 10.84 -14.06
C GLY A 354 -3.41 9.68 -13.51
N TYR A 355 -2.24 9.41 -14.09
CA TYR A 355 -1.26 8.48 -13.50
C TYR A 355 -0.35 9.22 -12.54
N LEU A 356 0.02 8.58 -11.43
CA LEU A 356 1.03 9.11 -10.53
C LEU A 356 2.39 9.20 -11.25
N PHE A 357 3.03 10.37 -11.20
CA PHE A 357 4.44 10.51 -11.57
C PHE A 357 5.29 10.37 -10.30
N HIS A 358 6.11 9.33 -10.26
CA HIS A 358 7.02 9.01 -9.16
C HIS A 358 8.21 8.22 -9.68
N GLY A 359 9.34 8.24 -8.99
CA GLY A 359 10.53 7.48 -9.41
C GLY A 359 11.09 7.92 -10.77
N GLY A 360 10.78 9.14 -11.22
CA GLY A 360 11.16 9.65 -12.53
C GLY A 360 10.36 9.10 -13.73
N HIS A 361 9.22 8.45 -13.51
CA HIS A 361 8.31 7.97 -14.55
C HIS A 361 6.83 8.08 -14.14
N PHE A 362 5.93 7.76 -15.05
CA PHE A 362 4.53 7.53 -14.70
C PHE A 362 4.33 6.07 -14.30
N TRP A 363 3.52 5.84 -13.28
CA TRP A 363 3.01 4.53 -12.90
C TRP A 363 1.81 4.17 -13.80
N ASP A 364 2.08 4.09 -15.10
CA ASP A 364 1.10 3.76 -16.14
C ASP A 364 1.27 2.32 -16.64
N HIS A 365 0.34 1.90 -17.49
CA HIS A 365 0.33 0.57 -18.09
C HIS A 365 1.61 0.25 -18.88
N ALA A 366 2.20 1.26 -19.54
CA ALA A 366 3.40 1.07 -20.34
C ALA A 366 4.62 0.78 -19.45
N TYR A 367 4.77 1.51 -18.34
CA TYR A 367 5.81 1.24 -17.33
C TYR A 367 5.66 -0.14 -16.70
N ALA A 368 4.42 -0.52 -16.33
CA ALA A 368 4.16 -1.83 -15.75
C ALA A 368 4.64 -2.96 -16.68
N ILE A 369 4.32 -2.87 -17.97
CA ILE A 369 4.73 -3.87 -18.96
C ILE A 369 6.25 -3.93 -19.15
N SER A 370 6.92 -2.79 -19.18
CA SER A 370 8.37 -2.75 -19.46
C SER A 370 9.22 -3.11 -18.24
N ASP A 371 8.83 -2.67 -17.05
CA ASP A 371 9.73 -2.61 -15.89
C ASP A 371 9.29 -3.51 -14.73
N LEU A 372 7.98 -3.78 -14.58
CA LEU A 372 7.41 -4.48 -13.42
C LEU A 372 7.03 -5.93 -13.68
N ARG A 373 7.46 -6.50 -14.81
CA ARG A 373 7.26 -7.92 -15.08
C ARG A 373 8.14 -8.77 -14.16
N ILE A 374 7.55 -9.78 -13.52
CA ILE A 374 8.28 -10.75 -12.69
C ILE A 374 9.25 -11.54 -13.57
N ALA A 375 10.55 -11.39 -13.32
CA ALA A 375 11.60 -12.00 -14.10
C ALA A 375 11.69 -13.52 -13.84
N GLY A 376 11.72 -14.30 -14.91
CA GLY A 376 11.80 -15.76 -14.82
C GLY A 376 10.45 -16.47 -14.64
N ALA A 377 9.34 -15.72 -14.59
CA ALA A 377 8.01 -16.31 -14.68
C ALA A 377 7.80 -17.01 -16.04
N ASN A 378 7.07 -18.14 -16.02
CA ASN A 378 6.78 -18.91 -17.24
C ASN A 378 5.70 -18.25 -18.13
N ALA A 379 5.05 -17.20 -17.63
CA ALA A 379 4.03 -16.40 -18.28
C ALA A 379 4.38 -14.92 -18.12
N LEU A 380 3.74 -14.04 -18.91
CA LEU A 380 3.75 -12.61 -18.65
C LEU A 380 2.94 -12.37 -17.37
N ALA A 381 3.64 -12.18 -16.26
CA ALA A 381 3.07 -11.84 -14.96
C ALA A 381 3.72 -10.54 -14.50
N TYR A 382 2.88 -9.63 -14.04
CA TYR A 382 3.26 -8.33 -13.49
C TYR A 382 2.94 -8.34 -12.01
N ILE A 383 3.61 -7.48 -11.24
CA ILE A 383 3.21 -7.30 -9.85
C ILE A 383 1.80 -6.70 -9.80
N ASP A 384 1.01 -7.05 -8.80
CA ASP A 384 -0.28 -6.43 -8.52
C ASP A 384 -0.11 -5.64 -7.23
N VAL A 385 -0.27 -4.32 -7.27
CA VAL A 385 0.05 -3.46 -6.11
C VAL A 385 -1.11 -3.50 -5.14
N ASN A 386 -0.82 -3.91 -3.91
CA ASN A 386 -1.82 -4.29 -2.91
C ASN A 386 -1.66 -3.49 -1.61
N GLY A 387 -1.20 -2.26 -1.71
CA GLY A 387 -0.88 -1.39 -0.58
C GLY A 387 0.16 -0.36 -0.98
N ILE A 388 -0.07 0.90 -0.63
CA ILE A 388 0.83 2.01 -0.94
C ILE A 388 0.87 2.98 0.23
N GLU A 389 2.03 3.60 0.44
CA GLU A 389 2.18 4.74 1.35
C GLU A 389 3.43 5.55 0.95
N ALA A 390 3.64 6.73 1.53
CA ALA A 390 4.83 7.53 1.29
C ALA A 390 5.76 7.52 2.49
N ILE A 391 7.07 7.46 2.28
CA ILE A 391 8.07 7.61 3.34
C ILE A 391 9.16 8.62 2.97
N GLY A 392 9.84 9.14 3.99
CA GLY A 392 10.95 10.07 3.82
C GLY A 392 12.06 9.80 4.83
N GLU A 393 12.77 10.85 5.20
CA GLU A 393 13.68 10.86 6.34
C GLU A 393 12.94 11.22 7.63
N LEU A 394 13.57 10.99 8.79
CA LEU A 394 13.12 11.57 10.06
C LEU A 394 14.06 12.70 10.46
N VAL A 395 13.56 13.93 10.48
CA VAL A 395 14.32 15.05 11.03
C VAL A 395 13.88 15.28 12.46
N VAL A 396 14.83 15.14 13.38
CA VAL A 396 14.69 15.63 14.75
C VAL A 396 15.27 17.04 14.77
N PRO A 397 14.46 18.10 14.95
CA PRO A 397 15.01 19.44 15.09
C PRO A 397 16.02 19.41 16.24
N GLU A 398 17.28 19.77 15.95
CA GLU A 398 18.26 19.90 17.03
C GLU A 398 17.66 20.81 18.11
N PRO A 399 17.71 20.46 19.41
CA PRO A 399 17.24 21.34 20.46
C PRO A 399 18.02 22.64 20.33
N SER A 400 17.34 23.63 19.75
CA SER A 400 17.96 24.65 18.92
C SER A 400 19.26 25.20 19.51
N THR A 401 20.21 25.49 18.63
CA THR A 401 21.30 26.44 18.86
C THR A 401 20.85 27.72 19.58
N LEU A 402 19.55 28.04 19.61
CA LEU A 402 18.89 29.06 20.44
C LEU A 402 18.97 28.79 21.94
N GLY A 403 18.84 27.54 22.41
CA GLY A 403 19.08 27.14 23.79
C GLY A 403 20.55 27.28 24.18
N VAL A 404 21.47 26.85 23.31
CA VAL A 404 22.92 27.05 23.51
C VAL A 404 23.29 28.54 23.43
N ALA A 405 22.66 29.31 22.55
CA ALA A 405 22.86 30.74 22.43
C ALA A 405 22.28 31.49 23.64
N LEU A 406 21.11 31.11 24.16
CA LEU A 406 20.53 31.69 25.38
C LEU A 406 21.38 31.38 26.61
N ILE A 407 21.90 30.16 26.74
CA ILE A 407 22.89 29.81 27.76
C ILE A 407 24.18 30.62 27.56
N GLY A 408 24.64 30.77 26.32
CA GLY A 408 25.79 31.60 25.96
C GLY A 408 25.60 33.07 26.33
N PHE A 409 24.44 33.65 26.04
CA PHE A 409 24.07 35.03 26.39
C PHE A 409 23.91 35.21 27.90
N ALA A 410 23.29 34.25 28.60
CA ALA A 410 23.17 34.26 30.05
C ALA A 410 24.54 34.19 30.73
N MET A 411 25.44 33.33 30.25
CA MET A 411 26.82 33.25 30.74
C MET A 411 27.63 34.52 30.44
N ALA A 412 27.49 35.09 29.24
CA ALA A 412 28.16 36.35 28.88
C ALA A 412 27.64 37.54 29.73
N ALA A 413 26.34 37.60 30.00
CA ALA A 413 25.73 38.61 30.86
C ALA A 413 26.15 38.45 32.33
N ALA A 414 26.25 37.22 32.85
CA ALA A 414 26.74 36.94 34.19
C ALA A 414 28.20 37.34 34.38
N ARG A 415 29.07 37.09 33.37
CA ARG A 415 30.49 37.45 33.42
C ARG A 415 30.73 38.96 33.47
N ARG A 416 29.81 39.76 32.89
CA ARG A 416 29.87 41.24 32.93
C ARG A 416 29.48 41.86 34.27
N ARG A 417 28.92 41.09 35.22
CA ARG A 417 28.52 41.60 36.55
C ARG A 417 29.56 41.35 37.65
N VAL A 418 30.64 40.62 37.36
CA VAL A 418 31.65 40.19 38.35
C VAL A 418 33.02 40.85 38.13
N GLY A 419 33.15 41.74 37.15
CA GLY A 419 34.30 42.64 36.98
C GLY A 419 33.84 44.08 37.11
#